data_AF-A0A0R2MYV9-F1
#
_entry.id   AF-A0A0R2MYV9-F1
#
_cell.length_a   1.000
_cell.length_b   1.000
_cell.length_c   1.000
_cell.angle_alpha   90.00
_cell.angle_beta   90.00
_cell.angle_gamma   90.00
#
_symmetry.space_group_name_H-M   'P 1'
#
loop_
_entity.id
_entity.type
_entity.pdbx_description
1 polymer ?
#
loop_
_entity_poly.entity_id
_entity_poly.type
_entity_poly.pdbx_seq_one_letter_code
_entity_poly.pdbx_strand_id
1 'polypeptide(L)'
;MKKKTLKQMIKKQQTKLEYFYITFTDGTTVEVPVDISAGKEMNHDALLLQLRNKQGSVTAYDGQVYQFRDVVRYEVDANKRG
;
A
#
# COMPACT_ATOMS: atom_id res chain seq x y z
N MET A 1 -44.65 8.38 -4.00
CA MET A 1 -43.77 7.40 -3.32
C MET A 1 -42.35 7.49 -3.89
N LYS A 2 -41.39 8.07 -3.16
CA LYS A 2 -40.02 8.32 -3.64
C LYS A 2 -39.15 7.07 -3.45
N LYS A 3 -39.00 6.24 -4.49
CA LYS A 3 -38.00 5.15 -4.53
C LYS A 3 -36.60 5.73 -4.89
N LYS A 4 -35.98 6.43 -3.95
CA LYS A 4 -34.52 6.61 -3.90
C LYS A 4 -34.13 5.93 -2.59
N THR A 5 -33.38 4.82 -2.54
CA THR A 5 -31.91 4.90 -2.42
C THR A 5 -31.24 3.51 -2.29
N LEU A 6 -31.65 2.46 -3.00
CA LEU A 6 -30.88 1.20 -2.94
C LEU A 6 -29.47 1.33 -3.56
N LYS A 7 -29.31 2.21 -4.56
CA LYS A 7 -28.01 2.50 -5.21
C LYS A 7 -27.02 3.30 -4.33
N GLN A 8 -27.44 3.81 -3.16
CA GLN A 8 -26.52 4.52 -2.26
C GLN A 8 -25.91 3.63 -1.16
N MET A 9 -26.41 2.41 -0.94
CA MET A 9 -25.82 1.49 0.04
C MET A 9 -24.61 0.72 -0.49
N ILE A 10 -24.38 0.71 -1.80
CA ILE A 10 -23.15 0.19 -2.44
C ILE A 10 -22.03 1.26 -2.43
N LYS A 11 -22.34 2.47 -1.95
CA LYS A 11 -21.45 3.63 -1.98
C LYS A 11 -20.63 3.75 -0.70
N LYS A 12 -19.81 2.75 -0.40
CA LYS A 12 -18.64 2.80 0.50
C LYS A 12 -18.07 1.38 0.66
N GLN A 13 -17.75 0.71 -0.45
CA GLN A 13 -16.62 -0.21 -0.38
C GLN A 13 -15.43 0.71 -0.14
N GLN A 14 -15.12 0.91 1.13
CA GLN A 14 -14.17 1.88 1.61
C GLN A 14 -12.82 1.40 1.12
N THR A 15 -12.42 1.84 -0.08
CA THR A 15 -11.09 1.57 -0.62
C THR A 15 -10.12 2.21 0.34
N LYS A 16 -9.57 1.38 1.22
CA LYS A 16 -8.54 1.78 2.14
C LYS A 16 -7.24 1.55 1.38
N LEU A 17 -6.57 2.63 1.02
CA LEU A 17 -5.23 2.59 0.48
C LEU A 17 -4.29 2.94 1.61
N GLU A 18 -3.26 2.12 1.80
CA GLU A 18 -2.14 2.42 2.67
C GLU A 18 -0.92 2.70 1.80
N TYR A 19 -0.15 3.71 2.18
CA TYR A 19 1.05 4.09 1.46
C TYR A 19 2.26 3.65 2.29
N PHE A 20 3.09 2.80 1.68
CA PHE A 20 4.35 2.36 2.26
C PHE A 20 5.48 3.23 1.72
N TYR A 21 6.16 3.94 2.59
CA TYR A 21 7.36 4.71 2.27
C TYR A 21 8.58 3.88 2.64
N ILE A 22 9.27 3.33 1.63
CA ILE A 22 10.39 2.42 1.82
C ILE A 22 11.68 3.15 1.49
N THR A 23 12.52 3.40 2.49
CA THR A 23 13.82 4.05 2.34
C THR A 23 14.94 3.01 2.20
N PHE A 24 15.70 3.13 1.12
CA PHE A 24 16.83 2.25 0.79
C PHE A 24 18.17 2.84 1.22
N THR A 25 19.23 2.02 1.16
CA THR A 25 20.59 2.38 1.59
C THR A 25 21.24 3.50 0.77
N ASP A 26 20.76 3.74 -0.45
CA ASP A 26 21.18 4.85 -1.30
C ASP A 26 20.53 6.20 -0.92
N GLY A 27 19.62 6.18 0.06
CA GLY A 27 18.83 7.34 0.49
C GLY A 27 17.53 7.54 -0.28
N THR A 28 17.26 6.71 -1.30
CA THR A 28 16.03 6.79 -2.08
C THR A 28 14.84 6.29 -1.26
N THR A 29 13.72 7.00 -1.33
CA THR A 29 12.46 6.56 -0.72
C THR A 29 11.42 6.29 -1.80
N VAL A 30 10.89 5.07 -1.81
CA VAL A 30 9.87 4.62 -2.77
C VAL A 30 8.53 4.55 -2.07
N GLU A 31 7.51 5.22 -2.65
CA GLU A 31 6.13 5.12 -2.21
C GLU A 31 5.44 3.93 -2.91
N VAL A 32 4.89 3.02 -2.12
CA VAL A 32 4.16 1.84 -2.61
C VAL A 32 2.71 1.90 -2.09
N PRO A 33 1.74 2.22 -2.96
CA PRO A 33 0.33 2.18 -2.59
C PRO A 33 -0.16 0.72 -2.53
N VAL A 34 -0.70 0.33 -1.38
CA VAL A 34 -1.28 -1.00 -1.15
C VAL A 34 -2.77 -0.85 -0.91
N ASP A 35 -3.56 -1.58 -1.70
CA ASP A 35 -5.00 -1.67 -1.53
C ASP A 35 -5.35 -2.70 -0.44
N ILE A 36 -5.80 -2.21 0.71
CA ILE A 36 -6.28 -2.99 1.85
C ILE A 36 -7.81 -2.98 1.96
N SER A 37 -8.50 -2.83 0.83
CA SER A 37 -9.94 -3.09 0.76
C SER A 37 -10.26 -4.50 1.29
N ALA A 38 -11.44 -4.67 1.90
CA ALA A 38 -11.88 -5.97 2.42
C ALA A 38 -11.71 -7.08 1.37
N GLY A 39 -10.90 -8.10 1.69
CA GLY A 39 -10.52 -9.18 0.79
C GLY A 39 -9.15 -9.03 0.09
N LYS A 40 -8.44 -7.90 0.27
CA LYS A 40 -7.09 -7.65 -0.26
C LYS A 40 -6.03 -7.43 0.83
N GLU A 41 -6.38 -7.62 2.10
CA GLU A 41 -5.47 -7.53 3.25
C GLU A 41 -4.22 -8.43 3.11
N MET A 42 -4.33 -9.54 2.36
CA MET A 42 -3.20 -10.41 2.05
C MET A 42 -2.05 -9.68 1.33
N ASN A 43 -2.32 -8.64 0.55
CA ASN A 43 -1.27 -7.87 -0.13
C ASN A 43 -0.46 -7.02 0.86
N HIS A 44 -1.10 -6.49 1.90
CA HIS A 44 -0.44 -5.76 2.97
C HIS A 44 0.46 -6.69 3.78
N ASP A 45 -0.08 -7.83 4.24
CA ASP A 45 0.70 -8.79 5.03
C ASP A 45 1.85 -9.39 4.22
N ALA A 46 1.63 -9.67 2.94
CA ALA A 46 2.69 -10.14 2.04
C ALA A 46 3.82 -9.11 1.88
N LEU A 47 3.49 -7.82 1.69
CA LEU A 47 4.50 -6.77 1.56
C LEU A 47 5.27 -6.58 2.87
N LEU A 48 4.58 -6.58 4.02
CA LEU A 48 5.24 -6.53 5.33
C LEU A 48 6.17 -7.71 5.55
N LEU A 49 5.74 -8.92 5.17
CA LEU A 49 6.56 -10.13 5.29
C LEU A 49 7.80 -10.04 4.39
N GLN A 50 7.65 -9.55 3.16
CA GLN A 50 8.74 -9.32 2.22
C GLN A 50 9.75 -8.27 2.73
N LEU A 51 9.27 -7.16 3.26
CA LEU A 51 10.11 -6.12 3.88
C LEU A 51 10.84 -6.64 5.12
N ARG A 52 10.12 -7.34 6.01
CA ARG A 52 10.69 -7.94 7.22
C ARG A 52 11.75 -8.98 6.90
N ASN A 53 11.47 -9.84 5.94
CA ASN A 53 12.39 -10.89 5.52
C ASN A 53 13.46 -10.37 4.54
N LYS A 54 13.40 -9.09 4.15
CA LYS A 54 14.35 -8.47 3.21
C LYS A 54 14.39 -9.21 1.86
N GLN A 55 13.24 -9.70 1.40
CA GLN A 55 13.09 -10.56 0.23
C GLN A 55 12.10 -9.98 -0.77
N GLY A 56 12.50 -9.91 -2.03
CA GLY A 56 11.71 -9.33 -3.12
C GLY A 56 12.22 -7.95 -3.52
N SER A 57 11.45 -7.28 -4.36
CA SER A 57 11.82 -5.99 -4.93
C SER A 57 10.60 -5.15 -5.23
N VAL A 58 10.80 -3.84 -5.28
CA VAL A 58 9.81 -2.87 -5.75
C VAL A 58 10.37 -2.14 -6.96
N THR A 59 9.51 -1.87 -7.94
CA THR A 59 9.84 -0.97 -9.05
C THR A 59 9.30 0.42 -8.72
N ALA A 60 10.19 1.40 -8.69
CA ALA A 60 9.81 2.80 -8.48
C ALA A 60 9.24 3.42 -9.77
N TYR A 61 8.70 4.63 -9.65
CA TYR A 61 8.04 5.35 -10.75
C TYR A 61 8.97 5.70 -11.91
N ASP A 62 10.27 5.82 -11.65
CA ASP A 62 11.32 6.01 -12.66
C ASP A 62 11.66 4.71 -13.42
N GLY A 63 11.04 3.59 -13.06
CA GLY A 63 11.31 2.27 -13.63
C GLY A 63 12.49 1.55 -12.97
N GLN A 64 13.14 2.16 -11.97
CA GLN A 64 14.25 1.55 -11.27
C GLN A 64 13.76 0.51 -10.27
N VAL A 65 14.43 -0.64 -10.25
CA VAL A 65 14.08 -1.75 -9.35
C VAL A 65 14.96 -1.70 -8.11
N TYR A 66 14.32 -1.62 -6.94
CA TYR A 66 14.96 -1.60 -5.64
C TYR A 66 14.72 -2.93 -4.92
N GLN A 67 15.78 -3.53 -4.38
CA GLN A 67 15.71 -4.80 -3.69
C GLN A 67 15.41 -4.59 -2.21
N PHE A 68 14.47 -5.35 -1.65
CA PHE A 68 14.09 -5.18 -0.25
C PHE A 68 15.21 -5.52 0.74
N ARG A 69 16.27 -6.23 0.32
CA ARG A 69 17.44 -6.43 1.19
C ARG A 69 18.11 -5.12 1.59
N ASP A 70 18.08 -4.14 0.70
CA ASP A 70 18.74 -2.85 0.84
C ASP A 70 17.85 -1.82 1.56
N VAL A 71 16.73 -2.27 2.14
CA VAL A 71 15.85 -1.41 2.96
C VAL A 71 16.53 -1.09 4.29
N VAL A 72 16.56 0.20 4.60
CA VAL A 72 17.03 0.74 5.88
C VAL A 72 15.86 0.97 6.82
N ARG A 73 14.79 1.57 6.31
CA ARG A 73 13.59 1.92 7.06
C ARG A 73 12.37 1.83 6.15
N TYR A 74 11.22 1.51 6.73
CA TYR A 74 9.95 1.72 6.07
C TYR A 74 8.96 2.39 7.04
N GLU A 75 8.05 3.16 6.49
CA GLU A 75 6.96 3.83 7.20
C GLU A 75 5.65 3.51 6.50
N VAL A 76 4.56 3.37 7.27
CA VAL A 76 3.24 3.08 6.73
C VAL A 76 2.31 4.24 7.10
N ASP A 77 1.77 4.91 6.09
CA ASP A 77 0.75 5.93 6.27
C ASP A 77 -0.61 5.40 5.80
N ALA A 78 -1.45 5.07 6.78
CA ALA A 78 -2.83 4.65 6.57
C ALA A 78 -3.83 5.82 6.58
N ASN A 79 -3.32 7.05 6.67
CA ASN A 79 -4.04 8.22 7.13
C ASN A 79 -4.14 9.31 6.07
N LYS A 80 -4.56 8.96 4.85
CA LYS A 80 -5.32 9.89 4.00
C LYS A 80 -6.83 9.75 4.25
N ARG A 81 -7.22 9.70 5.53
CA ARG A 81 -8.57 9.98 6.01
C ARG A 81 -8.63 11.44 6.43
N GLY A 82 -8.63 12.33 5.44
CA GLY A 82 -9.15 13.70 5.59
C GLY A 82 -10.63 13.72 5.28
#